data_AF-A0A7V3UL43-F1
#
_entry.id   AF-A0A7V3UL43-F1
#
_cell.length_a   1.000
_cell.length_b   1.000
_cell.length_c   1.000
_cell.angle_alpha   90.00
_cell.angle_beta   90.00
_cell.angle_gamma   90.00
#
_symmetry.space_group_name_H-M   'P 1'
#
loop_
_entity.id
_entity.type
_entity.pdbx_description
1 polymer ?
#
loop_
_entity_poly.entity_id
_entity_poly.type
_entity_poly.pdbx_seq_one_letter_code
_entity_poly.pdbx_strand_id
1 'polypeptide(L)'
;MPLKAYWAYVFNCDKPIELILAAFNEAGPWRWGLRDSAWYGDYLNTQPIEGVRVRIHEFPSQASEAGVFVGPGTVEGIRYDRGYTALLQIRSESPATKAEIDAVLRGLLGRIHAENLREIEPYD
;
A
#
# COMPACT_ATOMS: atom_id res chain seq x y z
N MET A 1 -1.40 3.53 20.66
CA MET A 1 -1.07 4.97 20.58
C MET A 1 -1.95 5.59 19.51
N PRO A 2 -2.43 6.82 19.68
CA PRO A 2 -3.33 7.46 18.72
C PRO A 2 -2.64 7.67 17.36
N LEU A 3 -3.44 7.66 16.29
CA LEU A 3 -3.00 7.97 14.93
C LEU A 3 -3.24 9.46 14.66
N LYS A 4 -2.28 10.12 14.03
CA LYS A 4 -2.42 11.47 13.45
C LYS A 4 -3.05 11.41 12.05
N ALA A 5 -2.79 10.34 11.30
CA ALA A 5 -3.42 10.12 10.02
C ALA A 5 -3.48 8.61 9.69
N TYR A 6 -4.57 8.20 9.05
CA TYR A 6 -4.81 6.83 8.60
C TYR A 6 -5.62 6.86 7.29
N TRP A 7 -5.08 6.30 6.21
CA TRP A 7 -5.74 6.32 4.90
C TRP A 7 -5.21 5.19 4.01
N ALA A 8 -5.92 4.92 2.91
CA ALA A 8 -5.56 3.86 2.00
C ALA A 8 -5.79 4.21 0.53
N TYR A 9 -5.09 3.49 -0.34
CA TYR A 9 -5.25 3.55 -1.79
C TYR A 9 -5.53 2.15 -2.34
N VAL A 10 -6.21 2.10 -3.48
CA VAL A 10 -6.30 0.95 -4.36
C VAL A 10 -5.75 1.33 -5.74
N PHE A 11 -5.06 0.40 -6.40
CA PHE A 11 -4.52 0.59 -7.75
C PHE A 11 -4.30 -0.75 -8.45
N ASN A 12 -4.08 -0.70 -9.76
CA ASN A 12 -3.62 -1.84 -10.54
C ASN A 12 -2.14 -1.72 -10.90
N CYS A 13 -1.45 -2.85 -11.00
CA CYS A 13 -0.09 -2.91 -11.54
C CYS A 13 0.14 -4.29 -12.14
N ASP A 14 0.77 -4.35 -13.32
CA ASP A 14 1.06 -5.63 -13.99
C ASP A 14 2.33 -6.32 -13.47
N LYS A 15 3.07 -5.67 -12.57
CA LYS A 15 4.28 -6.25 -11.97
C LYS A 15 3.88 -7.12 -10.78
N PRO A 16 4.51 -8.30 -10.60
CA PRO A 16 4.40 -9.07 -9.36
C PRO A 16 5.09 -8.34 -8.20
N ILE A 17 4.73 -8.70 -6.98
CA ILE A 17 5.09 -7.97 -5.75
C ILE A 17 6.61 -7.88 -5.52
N GLU A 18 7.39 -8.88 -5.97
CA GLU A 18 8.86 -8.87 -5.86
C GLU A 18 9.49 -7.86 -6.82
N LEU A 19 8.91 -7.67 -8.01
CA LEU A 19 9.36 -6.63 -8.93
C LEU A 19 8.96 -5.23 -8.46
N ILE A 20 7.82 -5.10 -7.76
CA ILE A 20 7.46 -3.85 -7.08
C ILE A 20 8.47 -3.55 -5.98
N LEU A 21 8.81 -4.53 -5.14
CA LEU A 21 9.83 -4.40 -4.09
C LEU A 21 11.18 -3.93 -4.65
N ALA A 22 11.64 -4.57 -5.72
CA ALA A 22 12.91 -4.20 -6.36
C ALA A 22 12.86 -2.75 -6.87
N ALA A 23 11.81 -2.38 -7.60
CA ALA A 23 11.65 -1.03 -8.12
C ALA A 23 11.57 0.04 -7.01
N PHE A 24 10.90 -0.26 -5.91
CA PHE A 24 10.77 0.65 -4.78
C PHE A 24 12.09 0.87 -4.06
N ASN A 25 12.86 -0.21 -3.83
CA ASN A 25 14.16 -0.11 -3.20
C ASN A 25 15.23 0.52 -4.11
N GLU A 26 15.13 0.33 -5.42
CA GLU A 26 15.99 1.00 -6.41
C GLU A 26 15.72 2.51 -6.45
N ALA A 27 14.45 2.92 -6.43
CA ALA A 27 14.06 4.33 -6.48
C ALA A 27 14.38 5.10 -5.19
N GLY A 28 14.36 4.42 -4.03
CA GLY A 28 14.39 5.08 -2.73
C GLY A 28 13.20 6.05 -2.55
N PRO A 29 13.15 6.87 -1.48
CA PRO A 29 14.11 6.95 -0.38
C PRO A 29 13.85 5.90 0.72
N TRP A 30 12.78 5.12 0.62
CA TRP A 30 12.38 4.18 1.66
C TRP A 30 12.97 2.80 1.42
N ARG A 31 13.31 2.12 2.51
CA ARG A 31 13.70 0.71 2.48
C ARG A 31 12.47 -0.16 2.76
N TRP A 32 12.09 -0.93 1.77
CA TRP A 32 10.96 -1.86 1.81
C TRP A 32 11.44 -3.27 2.09
N GLY A 33 10.61 -4.04 2.78
CA GLY A 33 10.80 -5.48 2.98
C GLY A 33 9.55 -6.25 2.60
N LEU A 34 9.76 -7.47 2.10
CA LEU A 34 8.72 -8.47 1.91
C LEU A 34 8.38 -9.12 3.26
N ARG A 35 7.10 -9.35 3.51
CA ARG A 35 6.56 -10.03 4.68
C ARG A 35 5.49 -11.00 4.21
N ASP A 36 5.29 -12.06 4.97
CA ASP A 36 4.24 -13.05 4.74
C ASP A 36 3.16 -12.95 5.82
N SER A 37 1.93 -13.29 5.47
CA SER A 37 0.76 -13.35 6.33
C SER A 37 -0.20 -14.42 5.85
N ALA A 38 -0.69 -15.24 6.78
CA ALA A 38 -1.76 -16.20 6.47
C ALA A 38 -3.04 -15.53 5.92
N TRP A 39 -3.30 -14.26 6.24
CA TRP A 39 -4.48 -13.53 5.77
C TRP A 39 -4.25 -12.75 4.48
N TYR A 40 -3.09 -12.09 4.38
CA TYR A 40 -2.78 -11.16 3.30
C TYR A 40 -1.91 -11.76 2.20
N GLY A 41 -1.39 -12.98 2.40
CA GLY A 41 -0.30 -13.51 1.59
C GLY A 41 0.97 -12.67 1.76
N ASP A 42 1.80 -12.67 0.72
CA ASP A 42 2.98 -11.82 0.65
C ASP A 42 2.57 -10.34 0.52
N TYR A 43 3.22 -9.48 1.30
CA TYR A 43 2.97 -8.05 1.31
C TYR A 43 4.23 -7.25 1.55
N LEU A 44 4.27 -6.02 1.02
CA LEU A 44 5.38 -5.11 1.24
C LEU A 44 5.12 -4.28 2.50
N ASN A 45 6.17 -4.02 3.26
CA ASN A 45 6.10 -3.15 4.42
C ASN A 45 7.35 -2.28 4.53
N THR A 46 7.16 -1.02 4.89
CA THR A 46 8.24 -0.10 5.27
C THR A 46 7.87 0.74 6.49
N GLN A 47 8.90 1.15 7.22
CA GLN A 47 8.83 2.14 8.30
C GLN A 47 9.88 3.20 8.01
N PRO A 48 9.56 4.19 7.14
CA PRO A 48 10.57 5.08 6.58
C PRO A 48 11.16 6.04 7.61
N ILE A 49 10.33 6.42 8.59
CA ILE A 49 10.71 7.18 9.78
C ILE A 49 9.92 6.64 10.98
N GLU A 50 10.36 6.99 12.18
CA GLU A 50 9.65 6.61 13.40
C GLU A 50 8.19 7.13 13.38
N GLY A 51 7.27 6.23 13.73
CA GLY A 51 5.84 6.51 13.75
C GLY A 51 5.15 6.48 12.38
N VAL A 52 5.85 6.24 11.27
CA VAL A 52 5.22 6.05 9.95
C VAL A 52 5.28 4.59 9.54
N ARG A 53 4.15 4.05 9.09
CA ARG A 53 4.08 2.71 8.50
C ARG A 53 3.33 2.75 7.18
N VAL A 54 3.90 2.10 6.18
CA VAL A 54 3.26 1.89 4.88
C VAL A 54 3.30 0.41 4.54
N ARG A 55 2.16 -0.13 4.12
CA ARG A 55 2.02 -1.51 3.67
C ARG A 55 1.40 -1.56 2.29
N ILE A 56 1.81 -2.51 1.46
CA ILE A 56 1.16 -2.81 0.18
C ILE A 56 0.78 -4.27 0.15
N HIS A 57 -0.50 -4.56 -0.03
CA HIS A 57 -1.03 -5.91 -0.11
C HIS A 57 -1.53 -6.17 -1.53
N GLU A 58 -1.22 -7.35 -2.05
CA GLU A 58 -1.80 -7.85 -3.30
C GLU A 58 -3.23 -8.35 -3.04
N PHE A 59 -4.09 -8.27 -4.05
CA PHE A 59 -5.36 -8.97 -4.06
C PHE A 59 -5.65 -9.59 -5.44
N PRO A 60 -6.39 -10.72 -5.47
CA PRO A 60 -7.10 -11.33 -4.34
C PRO A 60 -6.18 -11.96 -3.29
N SER A 61 -6.57 -11.79 -2.03
CA SER A 61 -6.05 -12.51 -0.86
C SER A 61 -7.21 -12.98 0.02
N GLN A 62 -6.95 -13.90 0.94
CA GLN A 62 -7.97 -14.41 1.86
C GLN A 62 -8.69 -13.28 2.61
N ALA A 63 -7.96 -12.23 3.00
CA ALA A 63 -8.52 -11.03 3.61
C ALA A 63 -9.47 -10.26 2.67
N SER A 64 -9.13 -10.09 1.39
CA SER A 64 -10.03 -9.41 0.43
C SER A 64 -11.29 -10.24 0.13
N GLU A 65 -11.19 -11.57 0.12
CA GLU A 65 -12.32 -12.48 -0.08
C GLU A 65 -13.25 -12.50 1.14
N ALA A 66 -12.68 -12.36 2.34
CA ALA A 66 -13.41 -12.20 3.59
C ALA A 66 -14.00 -10.79 3.79
N GLY A 67 -13.77 -9.86 2.85
CA GLY A 67 -14.29 -8.49 2.92
C GLY A 67 -13.60 -7.60 3.95
N VAL A 68 -12.38 -7.96 4.38
CA VAL A 68 -11.59 -7.18 5.35
C VAL A 68 -11.13 -5.85 4.74
N PHE A 69 -10.90 -5.81 3.43
CA PHE A 69 -10.61 -4.58 2.71
C PHE A 69 -11.17 -4.60 1.29
N VAL A 70 -11.16 -3.43 0.66
CA VAL A 70 -11.68 -3.16 -0.68
C VAL A 70 -11.11 -4.16 -1.69
N GLY A 71 -11.95 -5.12 -2.08
CA GLY A 71 -11.69 -6.05 -3.16
C GLY A 71 -12.10 -5.48 -4.53
N PRO A 72 -11.71 -6.12 -5.63
CA PRO A 72 -11.87 -5.61 -7.00
C PRO A 72 -13.32 -5.32 -7.40
N GLY A 73 -14.29 -6.04 -6.81
CA GLY A 73 -15.71 -5.82 -7.04
C GLY A 73 -16.31 -4.60 -6.34
N THR A 74 -15.54 -3.91 -5.51
CA THR A 74 -16.02 -2.78 -4.69
C THR A 74 -15.56 -1.42 -5.21
N VAL A 75 -14.61 -1.37 -6.15
CA VAL A 75 -14.15 -0.13 -6.78
C VAL A 75 -14.13 -0.29 -8.30
N GLU A 76 -14.95 0.52 -8.96
CA GLU A 76 -15.06 0.58 -10.42
C GLU A 76 -13.70 0.85 -11.07
N GLY A 77 -13.36 0.04 -12.08
CA GLY A 77 -12.13 0.17 -12.86
C GLY A 77 -10.92 -0.58 -12.29
N ILE A 78 -11.05 -1.25 -11.13
CA ILE A 78 -9.99 -2.07 -10.56
C ILE A 78 -10.07 -3.50 -11.09
N ARG A 79 -8.99 -3.96 -11.74
CA ARG A 79 -8.87 -5.36 -12.21
C ARG A 79 -8.67 -6.32 -11.04
N TYR A 80 -9.37 -7.46 -11.07
CA TYR A 80 -9.35 -8.45 -9.99
C TYR A 80 -8.02 -9.19 -9.87
N ASP A 81 -7.42 -9.55 -11.00
CA ASP A 81 -6.23 -10.40 -11.09
C ASP A 81 -4.90 -9.69 -10.82
N ARG A 82 -4.90 -8.35 -10.67
CA ARG A 82 -3.68 -7.52 -10.65
C ARG A 82 -3.84 -6.27 -9.80
N GLY A 83 -4.47 -6.43 -8.64
CA GLY A 83 -4.82 -5.31 -7.79
C GLY A 83 -3.97 -5.26 -6.54
N TYR A 84 -3.73 -4.03 -6.09
CA TYR A 84 -2.96 -3.74 -4.90
C TYR A 84 -3.64 -2.69 -4.06
N THR A 85 -3.54 -2.82 -2.74
CA THR A 85 -3.91 -1.75 -1.81
C THR A 85 -2.68 -1.24 -1.09
N ALA A 86 -2.60 0.06 -0.86
CA ALA A 86 -1.59 0.67 0.00
C ALA A 86 -2.26 1.22 1.26
N LEU A 87 -1.81 0.81 2.44
CA LEU A 87 -2.32 1.26 3.73
C LEU A 87 -1.26 2.09 4.45
N LEU A 88 -1.61 3.31 4.84
CA LEU A 88 -0.69 4.31 5.36
C LEU A 88 -1.12 4.78 6.74
N GLN A 89 -0.17 4.79 7.67
CA GLN A 89 -0.39 5.18 9.06
C GLN A 89 0.70 6.15 9.50
N ILE A 90 0.29 7.24 10.13
CA ILE A 90 1.17 8.17 10.85
C ILE A 90 0.70 8.22 12.31
N ARG A 91 1.57 7.85 13.23
CA ARG A 91 1.33 8.01 14.67
C ARG A 91 1.46 9.46 15.12
N SER A 92 0.78 9.83 16.20
CA SER A 92 0.68 11.21 16.66
C SER A 92 2.01 11.89 17.00
N GLU A 93 3.01 11.12 17.43
CA GLU A 93 4.36 11.58 17.76
C GLU A 93 5.24 11.85 16.53
N SER A 94 4.85 11.37 15.35
CA SER A 94 5.68 11.51 14.16
C SER A 94 5.66 12.95 13.62
N PRO A 95 6.82 13.51 13.24
CA PRO A 95 6.87 14.83 12.62
C PRO A 95 6.26 14.83 11.21
N ALA A 96 6.18 13.68 10.53
CA ALA A 96 5.68 13.60 9.17
C ALA A 96 4.21 14.04 9.03
N THR A 97 3.89 14.48 7.82
CA THR A 97 2.55 14.86 7.38
C THR A 97 2.01 13.87 6.36
N LYS A 98 0.68 13.80 6.23
CA LYS A 98 0.03 13.01 5.17
C LYS A 98 0.56 13.40 3.78
N ALA A 99 0.72 14.70 3.53
CA ALA A 99 1.16 15.23 2.24
C ALA A 99 2.57 14.78 1.86
N GLU A 100 3.52 14.77 2.79
CA GLU A 100 4.89 14.29 2.54
C GLU A 100 4.92 12.80 2.20
N ILE A 101 4.19 11.99 2.98
CA ILE A 101 4.13 10.54 2.76
C ILE A 101 3.41 10.22 1.44
N ASP A 102 2.32 10.93 1.12
CA ASP A 102 1.60 10.78 -0.14
C ASP A 102 2.45 11.14 -1.35
N ALA A 103 3.22 12.24 -1.28
CA ALA A 103 4.08 12.65 -2.38
C ALA A 103 5.12 11.56 -2.72
N VAL A 104 5.74 10.97 -1.70
CA VAL A 104 6.72 9.89 -1.90
C VAL A 104 6.05 8.62 -2.42
N LEU A 105 4.94 8.20 -1.81
CA LEU A 105 4.21 7.00 -2.27
C LEU A 105 3.76 7.16 -3.73
N ARG A 106 3.18 8.29 -4.10
CA ARG A 106 2.72 8.54 -5.48
C ARG A 106 3.89 8.55 -6.47
N GLY A 107 5.04 9.09 -6.07
CA GLY A 107 6.27 9.00 -6.85
C GLY A 107 6.70 7.55 -7.11
N LEU A 108 6.68 6.71 -6.07
CA LEU A 108 6.99 5.27 -6.16
C LEU A 108 5.97 4.52 -7.04
N LEU A 109 4.69 4.77 -6.86
CA LEU A 109 3.61 4.18 -7.67
C LEU A 109 3.74 4.56 -9.15
N GLY A 110 4.17 5.79 -9.44
CA GLY A 110 4.48 6.22 -10.81
C GLY A 110 5.60 5.40 -11.47
N ARG A 111 6.60 4.93 -10.70
CA ARG A 111 7.73 4.13 -11.23
C ARG A 111 7.33 2.72 -11.64
N ILE A 112 6.32 2.16 -10.99
CA ILE A 112 5.80 0.83 -11.33
C ILE A 112 4.65 0.90 -12.34
N HIS A 113 4.36 2.09 -12.88
CA HIS A 113 3.22 2.34 -13.77
C HIS A 113 1.90 1.90 -13.14
N ALA A 114 1.66 2.28 -11.88
CA ALA A 114 0.39 2.02 -11.22
C ALA A 114 -0.76 2.73 -11.97
N GLU A 115 -1.82 1.99 -12.25
CA GLU A 115 -3.01 2.45 -12.95
C GLU A 115 -4.21 2.54 -12.00
N ASN A 116 -5.22 3.33 -12.37
CA ASN A 116 -6.50 3.44 -11.65
C ASN A 116 -6.35 3.74 -10.15
N LEU A 117 -5.33 4.51 -9.78
CA LEU A 117 -5.08 4.89 -8.39
C LEU A 117 -6.27 5.66 -7.80
N ARG A 118 -6.90 5.12 -6.76
CA ARG A 118 -8.03 5.73 -6.06
C ARG A 118 -7.85 5.66 -4.55
N GLU A 119 -8.21 6.73 -3.86
CA GLU A 119 -8.29 6.73 -2.40
C GLU A 119 -9.50 5.90 -1.96
N ILE A 120 -9.34 5.13 -0.89
CA ILE A 120 -10.37 4.27 -0.32
C ILE A 120 -10.37 4.42 1.20
N GLU A 121 -11.45 3.94 1.83
CA GLU A 121 -11.48 3.83 3.29
C GLU A 121 -10.35 2.91 3.78
N PRO A 122 -9.62 3.31 4.85
CA PRO A 122 -8.63 2.44 5.48
C PRO A 122 -9.31 1.24 6.17
N TYR A 123 -8.54 0.19 6.40
CA TYR A 123 -9.02 -1.10 6.86
C TYR A 123 -8.05 -1.73 7.87
N ASP A 124 -8.55 -2.61 8.73
CA ASP A 124 -7.80 -3.23 9.84
C ASP A 124 -7.40 -4.69 9.58
#